data_AF-A0A3D3H503-F1
#
_entry.id   AF-A0A3D3H503-F1
#
_cell.length_a   1.000
_cell.length_b   1.000
_cell.length_c   1.000
_cell.angle_alpha   90.00
_cell.angle_beta   90.00
_cell.angle_gamma   90.00
#
_symmetry.space_group_name_H-M   'P 1'
#
loop_
_entity.id
_entity.type
_entity.pdbx_description
1 polymer ?
#
loop_
_entity_poly.entity_id
_entity_poly.type
_entity_poly.pdbx_seq_one_letter_code
_entity_poly.pdbx_strand_id
1 'polypeptide(L)' 'SVVELDRVAGESLDVLVNGTLIAHGEVVVVNDKFGIRLTDVVSQVERIKKLK' A
#
# COMPACT_ATOMS: atom_id res chain seq x y z
N SER A 1 4.32 -21.05 -15.02
CA SER A 1 5.49 -20.77 -14.16
C SER A 1 5.01 -20.09 -12.90
N VAL A 2 5.58 -20.44 -11.75
CA VAL A 2 5.32 -19.80 -10.45
C VAL A 2 6.51 -18.89 -10.16
N VAL A 3 6.26 -17.67 -9.68
CA VAL A 3 7.30 -16.72 -9.29
C VAL A 3 7.07 -16.39 -7.82
N GLU A 4 8.04 -16.71 -6.99
CA GLU A 4 8.01 -16.38 -5.56
C GLU A 4 8.30 -14.88 -5.37
N LEU A 5 7.67 -14.30 -4.35
CA LEU A 5 7.89 -12.92 -3.93
C LEU A 5 8.57 -12.92 -2.56
N ASP A 6 9.36 -11.88 -2.31
CA ASP A 6 10.14 -11.76 -1.07
C ASP A 6 9.28 -11.46 0.16
N ARG A 7 8.05 -10.94 -0.04
CA ARG A 7 7.13 -10.58 1.06
C ARG A 7 6.21 -11.74 1.42
N VAL A 8 6.08 -11.98 2.72
CA VAL A 8 5.22 -13.02 3.28
C VAL A 8 3.77 -12.56 3.31
N ALA A 9 2.83 -13.49 3.12
CA ALA A 9 1.41 -13.22 3.28
C ALA A 9 1.10 -12.70 4.70
N GLY A 10 0.38 -11.58 4.78
CA GLY A 10 0.04 -10.92 6.05
C GLY A 10 0.98 -9.79 6.45
N GLU A 11 2.10 -9.59 5.76
CA GLU A 11 2.88 -8.36 5.91
C GLU A 11 2.13 -7.16 5.32
N SER A 12 2.27 -6.00 5.95
CA SER A 12 1.85 -4.73 5.34
C SER A 12 2.57 -4.55 4.01
N LEU A 13 1.93 -3.89 3.05
CA LEU A 13 2.39 -3.55 1.72
C LEU A 13 2.63 -2.05 1.60
N ASP A 14 3.51 -1.68 0.68
CA ASP A 14 3.80 -0.30 0.33
C ASP A 14 2.73 0.21 -0.63
N VAL A 15 2.16 1.37 -0.32
CA VAL A 15 1.20 2.05 -1.19
C VAL A 15 1.89 3.23 -1.84
N LEU A 16 2.05 3.16 -3.15
CA LEU A 16 2.69 4.19 -3.94
C LEU A 16 1.68 4.95 -4.80
N VAL A 17 1.89 6.25 -4.95
CA VAL A 17 1.21 7.08 -5.95
C VAL A 17 2.30 7.74 -6.79
N ASN A 18 2.25 7.54 -8.11
CA ASN A 18 3.29 8.02 -9.05
C ASN A 18 4.73 7.62 -8.64
N GLY A 19 4.91 6.41 -8.09
CA GLY A 19 6.23 5.93 -7.62
C GLY A 19 6.68 6.52 -6.28
N THR A 20 5.85 7.34 -5.63
CA THR A 20 6.12 7.90 -4.30
C THR A 20 5.40 7.09 -3.22
N LEU A 21 6.13 6.63 -2.20
CA LEU A 21 5.54 5.98 -1.02
C LEU A 21 4.67 6.97 -0.21
N ILE A 22 3.39 6.66 -0.06
CA ILE A 22 2.41 7.49 0.66
C ILE A 22 1.75 6.79 1.86
N ALA A 23 1.80 5.46 1.93
CA ALA A 23 1.23 4.70 3.04
C ALA A 23 1.80 3.28 3.12
N HIS A 24 1.51 2.62 4.24
CA HIS A 24 1.56 1.18 4.40
C HIS A 24 0.15 0.65 4.61
N GLY A 25 -0.14 -0.57 4.15
CA GLY A 25 -1.46 -1.15 4.34
C GLY A 25 -1.54 -2.64 4.01
N GLU A 26 -2.62 -3.28 4.41
CA GLU A 26 -2.83 -4.72 4.22
C GLU A 26 -3.84 -4.98 3.11
N VAL A 27 -3.67 -6.07 2.37
CA VAL A 27 -4.67 -6.53 1.40
C VAL A 27 -5.87 -7.07 2.16
N VAL A 28 -7.05 -6.58 1.80
CA VAL A 28 -8.33 -7.06 2.33
C VAL A 28 -9.24 -7.44 1.16
N VAL A 29 -10.15 -8.38 1.42
CA VAL A 29 -11.21 -8.75 0.47
C VAL A 29 -12.55 -8.43 1.12
N VAL A 30 -13.35 -7.60 0.47
CA VAL A 30 -14.69 -7.21 0.94
C VAL A 30 -15.67 -7.38 -0.21
N ASN A 31 -16.70 -8.21 -0.03
CA ASN A 31 -17.70 -8.52 -1.06
C ASN A 31 -17.05 -8.95 -2.38
N ASP A 32 -16.10 -9.89 -2.31
CA ASP A 32 -15.31 -10.40 -3.44
C ASP A 32 -14.49 -9.34 -4.20
N LYS A 33 -14.27 -8.17 -3.59
CA LYS A 33 -13.40 -7.11 -4.14
C LYS A 33 -12.13 -6.99 -3.31
N PHE A 34 -10.99 -6.96 -3.99
CA PHE A 34 -9.72 -6.61 -3.37
C PHE A 34 -9.69 -5.12 -3.00
N GLY A 35 -9.13 -4.83 -1.84
CA GLY A 35 -8.85 -3.49 -1.36
C GLY A 35 -7.58 -3.47 -0.52
N ILE A 36 -7.16 -2.27 -0.16
CA ILE A 36 -6.04 -2.06 0.76
C ILE A 36 -6.56 -1.27 1.97
N ARG A 37 -6.41 -1.83 3.17
CA ARG A 37 -6.66 -1.12 4.42
C ARG A 37 -5.36 -0.45 4.86
N LEU A 38 -5.35 0.88 4.88
CA LEU A 38 -4.18 1.65 5.32
C LEU A 38 -3.95 1.44 6.81
N THR A 39 -2.73 1.08 7.19
CA THR A 39 -2.27 0.92 8.58
C THR A 39 -1.52 2.16 9.05
N ASP A 40 -0.74 2.76 8.17
CA ASP A 40 -0.02 4.01 8.40
C ASP A 40 -0.05 4.86 7.13
N VAL A 41 -0.19 6.18 7.28
CA VAL A 41 -0.32 7.09 6.14
C VAL A 41 0.36 8.41 6.40
N VAL A 42 1.12 8.90 5.42
CA VAL A 42 1.78 10.20 5.55
C VAL A 42 0.76 11.33 5.67
N SER A 43 1.14 12.35 6.45
CA SER A 43 0.30 13.53 6.67
C SER A 43 -0.09 14.19 5.35
N GLN A 44 -1.21 14.90 5.34
CA GLN A 44 -1.69 15.57 4.14
C GLN A 44 -0.67 16.58 3.59
N VAL A 45 0.00 17.32 4.48
CA VAL A 45 1.03 18.31 4.11
C VAL A 45 2.21 17.62 3.42
N GLU A 46 2.71 16.52 3.98
CA GLU A 46 3.83 15.77 3.40
C GLU A 46 3.43 15.10 2.09
N ARG A 47 2.20 14.61 1.97
CA ARG A 47 1.68 14.03 0.73
C ARG A 47 1.69 15.03 -0.42
N ILE A 48 1.20 16.25 -0.17
CA ILE A 48 1.17 17.32 -1.18
C ILE A 48 2.61 17.72 -1.56
N LYS A 49 3.55 17.74 -0.61
CA LYS A 49 4.96 18.03 -0.92
C LYS A 49 5.60 16.95 -1.78
N LYS A 50 5.36 15.67 -1.46
CA LYS A 50 6.00 14.54 -2.14
C LYS A 50 5.41 14.23 -3.52
N LEU A 51 4.20 14.71 -3.83
CA LEU A 51 3.51 14.49 -5.11
C LEU A 51 3.63 15.67 -6.10
N LYS A 52 4.40 16.71 -5.76
CA LYS A 52 4.75 17.79 -6.70
C LYS A 52 5.93 17.37 -7.57
#